data_AF-A0A3R7MNW4-F1
#
_entry.id   AF-A0A3R7MNW4-F1
#
_cell.length_a   1.000
_cell.length_b   1.000
_cell.length_c   1.000
_cell.angle_alpha   90.00
_cell.angle_beta   90.00
_cell.angle_gamma   90.00
#
_symmetry.space_group_name_H-M   'P 1'
#
loop_
_entity.id
_entity.type
_entity.pdbx_description
1 polymer ?
#
loop_
_entity_poly.entity_id
_entity_poly.type
_entity_poly.pdbx_seq_one_letter_code
_entity_poly.pdbx_strand_id
1 'polypeptide(L)'
;MASHGDACLSPQDELQFLNECLVDALAVHLLVSHALVSSTNDGDGQTWYCSLLEEDVQLYLRHLLRKYTSSSAMRKKLTSARSLYYLQCLTDEKTREEFVLVAAHPSFADAM
;
A
#
# COMPACT_ATOMS: atom_id res chain seq x y z
N MET A 1 -0.56 -24.58 18.77
CA MET A 1 -0.97 -23.23 19.22
C MET A 1 0.07 -22.26 18.67
N ALA A 2 -0.13 -21.77 17.45
CA ALA A 2 0.76 -20.78 16.86
C ALA A 2 0.19 -19.40 17.19
N SER A 3 0.92 -18.63 17.99
CA SER A 3 0.61 -17.23 18.24
C SER A 3 0.80 -16.46 16.94
N HIS A 4 -0.31 -16.03 16.33
CA HIS A 4 -0.31 -14.94 15.36
C HIS A 4 0.16 -13.70 16.11
N GLY A 5 1.43 -13.33 15.92
CA GLY A 5 1.93 -12.05 16.37
C GLY A 5 1.25 -10.97 15.52
N ASP A 6 0.29 -10.28 16.10
CA ASP A 6 -0.11 -8.94 15.66
C ASP A 6 1.15 -8.07 15.65
N ALA A 7 1.85 -8.01 14.52
CA ALA A 7 2.89 -7.03 14.28
C ALA A 7 2.20 -5.66 14.06
N CYS A 8 1.63 -5.12 15.13
CA CYS A 8 1.13 -3.76 15.15
C CYS A 8 2.36 -2.85 15.13
N LEU A 9 2.72 -2.36 13.94
CA LEU A 9 3.75 -1.36 13.74
C LEU A 9 3.55 -0.18 14.70
N SER A 10 4.63 0.44 15.16
CA SER A 10 4.47 1.55 16.08
C SER A 10 3.73 2.71 15.39
N PRO A 11 3.00 3.56 16.12
CA PRO A 11 2.31 4.71 15.52
C PRO A 11 3.24 5.66 14.73
N GLN A 12 4.54 5.62 15.00
CA GLN A 12 5.56 6.38 14.28
C GLN A 12 5.86 5.71 12.93
N ASP A 13 6.04 4.39 12.90
CA ASP A 13 6.28 3.63 11.66
C ASP A 13 5.09 3.73 10.71
N GLU A 14 3.85 3.66 11.22
CA GLU A 14 2.65 3.86 10.42
C GLU A 14 2.63 5.25 9.75
N LEU A 15 2.97 6.29 10.52
CA LEU A 15 2.96 7.66 10.03
C LEU A 15 4.06 7.87 8.99
N GLN A 16 5.23 7.29 9.25
CA GLN A 16 6.36 7.32 8.33
C GLN A 16 6.00 6.65 7.00
N PHE A 17 5.42 5.45 7.04
CA PHE A 17 4.93 4.77 5.84
C PHE A 17 3.98 5.66 5.01
N LEU A 18 2.99 6.31 5.63
CA LEU A 18 2.05 7.17 4.92
C LEU A 18 2.70 8.43 4.33
N ASN A 19 3.71 8.98 5.02
CA ASN A 19 4.39 10.22 4.64
C ASN A 19 5.58 10.01 3.71
N GLU A 20 6.09 8.79 3.57
CA GLU A 20 7.21 8.47 2.70
C GLU A 20 6.78 7.64 1.50
N CYS A 21 5.96 6.61 1.70
CA CYS A 21 5.60 5.67 0.65
C CYS A 21 4.32 6.06 -0.11
N LEU A 22 3.44 6.86 0.50
CA LEU A 22 2.17 7.28 -0.10
C LEU A 22 2.06 8.79 -0.32
N VAL A 23 3.15 9.56 -0.18
CA VAL A 23 3.08 11.03 -0.23
C VAL A 23 2.71 11.59 -1.60
N ASP A 24 3.20 10.94 -2.66
CA ASP A 24 3.01 11.31 -4.06
C ASP A 24 3.01 10.09 -4.99
N ALA A 25 2.83 10.33 -6.30
CA ALA A 25 2.71 9.27 -7.29
C ALA A 25 4.01 8.48 -7.47
N LEU A 26 5.17 9.15 -7.38
CA LEU A 26 6.48 8.51 -7.51
C LEU A 26 6.74 7.55 -6.35
N ALA A 27 6.46 7.98 -5.11
CA ALA A 27 6.60 7.13 -3.93
C ALA A 27 5.73 5.86 -4.03
N VAL A 28 4.48 6.02 -4.47
CA VAL A 28 3.56 4.90 -4.67
C VAL A 28 4.04 3.96 -5.78
N HIS A 29 4.52 4.50 -6.90
CA HIS A 29 5.14 3.70 -7.96
C HIS A 29 6.29 2.85 -7.41
N LEU A 30 7.22 3.46 -6.67
CA LEU A 30 8.36 2.76 -6.08
C LEU A 30 7.93 1.69 -5.08
N LEU A 31 6.94 1.98 -4.22
CA LEU A 31 6.37 1.03 -3.28
C LEU A 31 5.79 -0.18 -4.02
N VAL A 32 4.95 0.06 -5.02
CA VAL A 32 4.27 -0.99 -5.78
C VAL A 32 5.27 -1.82 -6.59
N SER A 33 6.21 -1.18 -7.29
CA SER A 33 7.26 -1.87 -8.04
C SER A 33 8.15 -2.73 -7.14
N HIS A 34 8.48 -2.26 -5.93
CA HIS A 34 9.23 -3.06 -4.96
C HIS A 34 8.41 -4.23 -4.39
N ALA A 35 7.10 -4.08 -4.29
CA ALA A 35 6.20 -5.12 -3.82
C ALA A 35 5.88 -6.18 -4.89
N LEU A 36 6.30 -6.01 -6.14
CA LEU A 36 6.19 -7.03 -7.17
C LEU A 36 7.22 -8.13 -6.94
N VAL A 37 6.72 -9.33 -6.69
CA VAL A 37 7.52 -10.53 -6.49
C VAL A 37 7.27 -11.48 -7.64
N SER A 38 8.35 -12.03 -8.21
CA SER A 38 8.22 -13.12 -9.17
C SER A 38 8.14 -14.44 -8.41
N SER A 39 7.06 -15.19 -8.62
CA SER A 39 6.97 -16.58 -8.18
C SER A 39 7.54 -17.49 -9.26
N THR A 40 8.58 -18.24 -8.91
CA THR A 40 9.11 -19.35 -9.71
C THR A 40 8.61 -20.65 -9.10
N ASN A 41 7.30 -20.89 -9.13
CA ASN A 41 6.78 -22.22 -8.84
C ASN A 41 6.93 -23.09 -10.09
N ASP A 42 7.56 -24.25 -9.89
CA ASP A 42 7.93 -25.24 -10.90
C ASP A 42 6.84 -25.49 -11.97
N GLY A 43 7.13 -25.18 -13.22
CA GLY A 43 6.54 -25.90 -14.35
C GLY A 43 6.08 -25.06 -15.55
N ASP A 44 5.44 -23.92 -15.35
CA ASP A 44 4.84 -23.16 -16.47
C ASP A 44 4.71 -21.66 -16.15
N GLY A 45 5.71 -20.88 -16.59
CA GLY A 45 5.63 -19.42 -16.66
C GLY A 45 5.98 -18.67 -15.37
N GLN A 46 6.69 -17.54 -15.53
CA GLN A 46 6.97 -16.61 -14.44
C GLN A 46 5.68 -15.85 -14.09
N THR A 47 5.10 -16.17 -12.93
CA THR A 47 3.92 -15.45 -12.43
C THR A 47 4.38 -14.31 -11.52
N TRP A 48 3.98 -13.09 -11.85
CA TRP A 48 4.23 -11.93 -11.01
C TRP A 48 3.04 -11.70 -10.09
N TYR A 49 3.28 -11.51 -8.80
CA TYR A 49 2.25 -11.12 -7.84
C TYR A 49 2.73 -9.92 -7.02
N CYS A 50 1.79 -9.14 -6.49
CA CYS A 50 2.10 -7.99 -5.66
C CYS A 50 1.80 -8.33 -4.20
N SER A 51 2.80 -8.26 -3.32
CA SER A 51 2.61 -8.55 -1.88
C SER A 51 1.65 -7.59 -1.20
N LEU A 52 1.42 -6.38 -1.76
CA LEU A 52 0.41 -5.45 -1.27
C LEU A 52 -1.03 -5.99 -1.38
N LEU A 53 -1.25 -7.00 -2.22
CA LEU A 53 -2.56 -7.63 -2.40
C LEU A 53 -2.80 -8.80 -1.44
N GLU A 54 -1.81 -9.18 -0.63
CA GLU A 54 -1.94 -10.22 0.39
C GLU A 54 -2.97 -9.80 1.46
N GLU A 55 -3.72 -10.77 1.99
CA GLU A 55 -4.90 -10.52 2.83
C GLU A 55 -4.55 -9.77 4.12
N ASP A 56 -3.46 -10.15 4.77
CA ASP A 56 -2.92 -9.54 5.98
C ASP A 56 -2.46 -8.10 5.72
N VAL A 57 -1.78 -7.86 4.59
CA VAL A 57 -1.39 -6.51 4.17
C VAL A 57 -2.62 -5.65 3.91
N GLN A 58 -3.63 -6.19 3.23
CA GLN A 58 -4.89 -5.49 2.96
C GLN A 58 -5.69 -5.19 4.23
N LEU A 59 -5.64 -6.07 5.24
CA LEU A 59 -6.22 -5.80 6.56
C LEU A 59 -5.50 -4.63 7.25
N TYR A 60 -4.17 -4.62 7.22
CA TYR A 60 -3.37 -3.54 7.79
C TYR A 60 -3.63 -2.20 7.09
N LEU A 61 -3.61 -2.16 5.76
CA LEU A 61 -3.85 -0.94 4.99
C LEU A 61 -5.27 -0.38 5.24
N ARG A 62 -6.29 -1.25 5.32
CA ARG A 62 -7.66 -0.84 5.68
C ARG A 62 -7.74 -0.30 7.12
N HIS A 63 -6.99 -0.89 8.05
CA HIS A 63 -6.89 -0.38 9.42
C HIS A 63 -6.30 1.03 9.44
N LEU A 64 -5.18 1.27 8.74
CA LEU A 64 -4.59 2.59 8.59
C LEU A 64 -5.59 3.59 7.99
N LEU A 65 -6.28 3.21 6.92
CA LEU A 65 -7.25 4.09 6.28
C LEU A 65 -8.32 4.53 7.27
N ARG A 66 -8.89 3.59 8.03
CA ARG A 66 -9.89 3.89 9.05
C ARG A 66 -9.34 4.77 10.16
N LYS A 67 -8.13 4.49 10.66
CA LYS A 67 -7.47 5.25 11.74
C LYS A 67 -7.23 6.70 11.35
N TYR A 68 -6.73 6.94 10.14
CA TYR A 68 -6.38 8.28 9.70
C TYR A 68 -7.58 9.05 9.12
N THR A 69 -8.58 8.39 8.55
CA THR A 69 -9.81 9.07 8.07
C THR A 69 -10.75 9.46 9.22
N SER A 70 -10.78 8.70 10.32
CA SER A 70 -11.68 8.97 11.45
C SER A 70 -11.20 10.08 12.39
N SER A 71 -9.92 10.50 12.32
CA SER A 71 -9.35 11.48 13.24
C SER A 71 -8.72 12.67 12.52
N SER A 72 -9.29 13.86 12.73
CA SER A 72 -8.72 15.12 12.25
C SER A 72 -7.31 15.37 12.79
N ALA A 73 -7.05 14.99 14.04
CA ALA A 73 -5.72 15.13 14.64
C ALA A 73 -4.68 14.24 13.94
N MET A 74 -5.07 13.03 13.51
CA MET A 74 -4.18 12.14 12.75
C MET A 74 -3.98 12.65 11.32
N ARG A 75 -5.04 13.12 10.64
CA ARG A 75 -4.91 13.73 9.30
C ARG A 75 -3.94 14.90 9.27
N LYS A 76 -3.93 15.73 10.31
CA LYS A 76 -3.00 16.87 10.43
C LYS A 76 -1.52 16.47 10.52
N LYS A 77 -1.22 15.21 10.83
CA LYS A 77 0.16 14.69 10.86
C LYS A 77 0.65 14.24 9.49
N LEU A 78 -0.24 14.13 8.50
CA LEU A 78 0.12 13.72 7.16
C LEU A 78 0.78 14.88 6.41
N THR A 79 1.88 14.59 5.73
CA THR A 79 2.58 15.55 4.86
C THR A 79 1.74 15.88 3.64
N SER A 80 0.95 14.93 3.14
CA SER A 80 0.12 15.09 1.96
C SER A 80 -1.28 14.54 2.19
N ALA A 81 -2.30 15.31 1.79
CA ALA A 81 -3.67 14.80 1.74
C ALA A 81 -3.84 13.66 0.71
N ARG A 82 -2.94 13.59 -0.29
CA ARG A 82 -2.93 12.52 -1.30
C ARG A 82 -2.58 11.15 -0.70
N SER A 83 -1.89 11.09 0.44
CA SER A 83 -1.58 9.83 1.13
C SER A 83 -2.82 8.99 1.41
N LEU A 84 -3.93 9.64 1.81
CA LEU A 84 -5.19 8.93 2.04
C LEU A 84 -5.90 8.53 0.75
N TYR A 85 -5.75 9.31 -0.31
CA TYR A 85 -6.28 8.96 -1.62
C TYR A 85 -5.61 7.68 -2.15
N TYR A 86 -4.28 7.63 -2.14
CA TYR A 86 -3.56 6.43 -2.58
C TYR A 86 -3.83 5.22 -1.68
N LEU A 87 -3.90 5.42 -0.37
CA LEU A 87 -4.27 4.36 0.55
C LEU A 87 -5.68 3.83 0.28
N GLN A 88 -6.63 4.70 -0.07
CA GLN A 88 -7.96 4.30 -0.48
C GLN A 88 -7.92 3.48 -1.79
N CYS A 89 -7.17 3.92 -2.79
CA CYS A 89 -7.01 3.16 -4.04
C CYS A 89 -6.38 1.77 -3.82
N LEU A 90 -5.40 1.66 -2.91
CA LEU A 90 -4.75 0.40 -2.56
C LEU A 90 -5.65 -0.56 -1.77
N THR A 91 -6.76 -0.09 -1.20
CA THR A 91 -7.63 -0.87 -0.30
C THR A 91 -9.04 -1.10 -0.85
N ASP A 92 -9.43 -0.38 -1.91
CA ASP A 92 -10.73 -0.58 -2.55
C ASP A 92 -10.75 -1.93 -3.28
N GLU A 93 -11.53 -2.87 -2.76
CA GLU A 93 -11.65 -4.24 -3.27
C GLU A 93 -12.02 -4.29 -4.76
N LYS A 94 -12.68 -3.25 -5.29
CA LYS A 94 -13.11 -3.23 -6.69
C LYS A 94 -11.99 -2.79 -7.65
N THR A 95 -11.05 -1.98 -7.19
CA THR A 95 -10.09 -1.29 -8.07
C THR A 95 -8.63 -1.52 -7.69
N ARG A 96 -8.34 -2.11 -6.52
CA ARG A 96 -6.96 -2.25 -6.01
C ARG A 96 -6.04 -3.02 -6.95
N GLU A 97 -6.54 -4.06 -7.62
CA GLU A 97 -5.73 -4.86 -8.55
C GLU A 97 -5.33 -4.04 -9.78
N GLU A 98 -6.30 -3.35 -10.39
CA GLU A 98 -6.06 -2.44 -11.52
C GLU A 98 -5.14 -1.28 -11.12
N PHE A 99 -5.36 -0.71 -9.92
CA PHE A 99 -4.53 0.36 -9.41
C PHE A 99 -3.07 -0.07 -9.24
N VAL A 100 -2.82 -1.26 -8.68
CA VAL A 100 -1.46 -1.82 -8.56
C VAL A 100 -0.80 -1.98 -9.93
N LEU A 101 -1.54 -2.48 -10.94
CA LEU A 101 -0.99 -2.61 -12.29
C LEU A 101 -0.62 -1.26 -12.91
N VAL A 102 -1.48 -0.26 -12.74
CA VAL A 102 -1.24 1.10 -13.26
C VAL A 102 -0.08 1.76 -12.51
N ALA A 103 -0.05 1.63 -11.18
CA ALA A 103 1.00 2.19 -10.34
C ALA A 103 2.37 1.55 -10.57
N ALA A 104 2.41 0.27 -10.98
CA ALA A 104 3.64 -0.39 -11.38
C ALA A 104 4.25 0.16 -12.69
N HIS A 105 3.48 0.87 -13.51
CA HIS A 105 3.96 1.41 -14.77
C HIS A 105 4.79 2.69 -14.54
N PRO A 106 5.96 2.86 -15.20
CA PRO A 106 6.84 4.02 -14.98
C PRO A 106 6.16 5.38 -15.21
N SER A 107 5.23 5.47 -16.16
CA SER A 107 4.50 6.72 -16.44
C SER A 107 3.55 7.14 -15.32
N PHE A 108 3.31 6.31 -14.32
CA PHE A 108 2.47 6.67 -13.17
C PHE A 108 3.06 7.83 -12.39
N ALA A 109 4.39 7.87 -12.26
CA ALA A 109 5.10 8.95 -11.57
C ALA A 109 4.94 10.31 -12.29
N ASP A 110 4.71 10.29 -13.61
CA ASP A 110 4.54 11.48 -14.45
C ASP A 110 3.08 11.95 -14.53
N ALA A 111 2.13 11.18 -14.00
CA ALA A 111 0.70 11.36 -14.24
C ALA A 111 0.02 12.42 -13.35
N MET A 112 0.75 13.15 -12.50
CA MET A 112 0.14 14.08 -11.51
C MET A 112 0.92 15.35 -11.21
#